data_AF-A0A2U2HMY5-F1
#
_entry.id   AF-A0A2U2HMY5-F1
#
_cell.length_a   1.000
_cell.length_b   1.000
_cell.length_c   1.000
_cell.angle_alpha   90.00
_cell.angle_beta   90.00
_cell.angle_gamma   90.00
#
_symmetry.space_group_name_H-M   'P 1'
#
loop_
_entity.id
_entity.type
_entity.pdbx_description
1 polymer ?
#
loop_
_entity_poly.entity_id
_entity_poly.type
_entity_poly.pdbx_seq_one_letter_code
_entity_poly.pdbx_strand_id
1 'polypeptide(L)'
;MARERPHYGAPHETSVLLRLKVPFAADARNLPRMAAAEAERAEADAALARGGERTQAEIAAARGELAQAQSAAQLSDERLALARDTQLLLARAFSLGEIDLPARLRAEAERFEAERAAVRARLEVGRATANLNQALGILP
;
A
#
# COMPACT_ATOMS: atom_id res chain seq x y z
N MET A 1 52.60 40.48 28.79
CA MET A 1 53.81 40.06 29.52
C MET A 1 54.49 38.95 28.71
N ALA A 2 55.80 39.08 28.52
CA ALA A 2 56.59 38.32 27.56
C ALA A 2 56.64 36.81 27.89
N ARG A 3 56.55 35.97 26.86
CA ARG A 3 56.76 34.52 26.98
C ARG A 3 58.26 34.24 26.93
N GLU A 4 58.81 33.88 28.09
CA GLU A 4 60.19 33.43 28.25
C GLU A 4 60.41 32.12 27.45
N ARG A 5 61.54 32.01 26.74
CA ARG A 5 61.91 30.80 25.98
C ARG A 5 62.49 29.76 26.96
N PRO A 6 61.98 28.52 27.00
CA PRO A 6 62.54 27.48 27.85
C PRO A 6 63.91 27.01 27.31
N HIS A 7 64.82 26.70 28.23
CA HIS A 7 66.16 26.16 27.96
C HIS A 7 66.10 24.80 27.24
N TYR A 8 67.10 24.56 26.37
CA TYR A 8 67.28 23.30 25.65
C TYR A 8 67.59 22.17 26.66
N GLY A 9 66.67 21.22 26.81
CA GLY A 9 66.76 20.11 27.77
C GLY A 9 65.65 20.04 28.82
N ALA A 10 64.68 20.98 28.83
CA ALA A 10 63.53 20.88 29.73
C ALA A 10 62.63 19.66 29.39
N PRO A 11 62.17 18.87 30.38
CA PRO A 11 61.22 17.78 30.13
C PRO A 11 59.96 18.33 29.44
N HIS A 12 59.45 17.61 28.45
CA HIS A 12 58.21 18.00 27.76
C HIS A 12 57.05 18.06 28.76
N GLU A 13 56.70 19.24 29.27
CA GLU A 13 55.48 19.45 30.02
C GLU A 13 54.28 19.37 29.07
N THR A 14 53.76 18.16 28.90
CA THR A 14 52.47 17.93 28.24
C THR A 14 51.38 18.04 29.29
N SER A 15 50.63 19.14 29.27
CA SER A 15 49.45 19.30 30.14
C SER A 15 48.16 19.05 29.35
N VAL A 16 47.23 18.28 29.93
CA VAL A 16 45.90 18.02 29.37
C VAL A 16 44.88 18.66 30.31
N LEU A 17 44.08 19.59 29.81
CA LEU A 17 43.05 20.27 30.59
C LEU A 17 41.70 19.55 30.41
N LEU A 18 41.19 18.95 31.50
CA LEU A 18 39.83 18.44 31.57
C LEU A 18 38.94 19.47 32.28
N ARG A 19 37.90 19.95 31.60
CA ARG A 19 36.90 20.85 32.19
C ARG A 19 35.59 20.10 32.43
N LEU A 20 35.28 19.88 33.70
CA LEU A 20 34.00 19.33 34.13
C LEU A 20 33.03 20.49 34.48
N LYS A 21 31.82 20.47 33.92
CA LYS A 21 30.75 21.40 34.31
C LYS A 21 29.59 20.60 34.90
N VAL A 22 29.37 20.73 36.20
CA VAL A 22 28.22 20.15 36.91
C VAL A 22 27.30 21.30 37.31
N PRO A 23 26.10 21.42 36.72
CA PRO A 23 25.13 22.42 37.15
C PRO A 23 24.42 21.96 38.42
N PHE A 24 24.59 22.70 39.51
CA PHE A 24 23.84 22.51 40.76
C PHE A 24 22.56 23.36 40.69
N ALA A 25 21.40 22.78 41.07
CA ALA A 25 20.04 23.33 40.87
C ALA A 25 19.53 23.33 39.41
N ALA A 26 19.71 22.22 38.69
CA ALA A 26 19.27 22.08 37.30
C ALA A 26 17.78 21.69 37.16
N ASP A 27 17.11 21.25 38.23
CA ASP A 27 15.75 20.68 38.17
C ASP A 27 14.71 21.66 37.60
N ALA A 28 14.75 22.94 37.99
CA ALA A 28 13.82 23.95 37.47
C ALA A 28 13.93 24.18 35.95
N ARG A 29 15.09 23.88 35.35
CA ARG A 29 15.32 23.97 33.89
C ARG A 29 15.22 22.62 33.18
N ASN A 30 15.54 21.53 33.86
CA ASN A 30 15.56 20.18 33.31
C ASN A 30 14.18 19.53 33.34
N LEU A 31 13.39 19.73 34.40
CA LEU A 31 12.03 19.17 34.51
C LEU A 31 11.14 19.57 33.33
N PRO A 32 11.04 20.86 32.92
CA PRO A 32 10.24 21.22 31.75
C PRO A 32 10.76 20.62 30.44
N ARG A 33 12.09 20.47 30.30
CA ARG A 33 12.71 19.85 29.11
C ARG A 33 12.46 18.35 29.04
N MET A 34 12.52 17.66 30.18
CA MET A 34 12.18 16.24 30.28
C MET A 34 10.70 16.03 30.00
N ALA A 35 9.81 16.83 30.61
CA ALA A 35 8.38 16.78 30.34
C ALA A 35 8.05 17.04 28.87
N ALA A 36 8.73 18.00 28.22
CA ALA A 36 8.58 18.24 26.78
C ALA A 36 9.04 17.05 25.93
N ALA A 37 10.18 16.43 26.25
CA ALA A 37 10.67 15.25 25.55
C ALA A 37 9.76 14.02 25.76
N GLU A 38 9.18 13.87 26.94
CA GLU A 38 8.17 12.83 27.23
C GLU A 38 6.88 13.06 26.44
N ALA A 39 6.42 14.30 26.33
CA ALA A 39 5.27 14.66 25.51
C ALA A 39 5.53 14.37 24.02
N GLU A 40 6.68 14.79 23.49
CA GLU A 40 7.09 14.51 22.10
C GLU A 40 7.15 13.00 21.83
N ARG A 41 7.68 12.21 22.78
CA ARG A 41 7.68 10.76 22.68
C ARG A 41 6.27 10.18 22.68
N ALA A 42 5.40 10.64 23.58
CA ALA A 42 4.01 10.17 23.65
C ALA A 42 3.25 10.50 22.35
N GLU A 43 3.49 11.67 21.75
CA GLU A 43 2.93 12.05 20.46
C GLU A 43 3.44 11.14 19.32
N ALA A 44 4.74 10.84 19.31
CA ALA A 44 5.34 9.93 18.33
C ALA A 44 4.80 8.49 18.46
N ASP A 45 4.68 7.97 19.69
CA ASP A 45 4.10 6.66 19.97
C ASP A 45 2.63 6.59 19.51
N ALA A 46 1.86 7.64 19.76
CA ALA A 46 0.48 7.73 19.29
C ALA A 46 0.38 7.84 17.75
N ALA A 47 1.32 8.54 17.10
CA ALA A 47 1.39 8.62 15.65
C ALA A 47 1.74 7.26 15.03
N LEU A 48 2.67 6.51 15.64
CA LEU A 48 3.03 5.16 15.22
C LEU A 48 1.83 4.20 15.32
N ALA A 49 1.10 4.23 16.45
CA ALA A 49 -0.09 3.40 16.63
C ALA A 49 -1.16 3.69 15.57
N ARG A 50 -1.48 4.97 15.33
CA ARG A 50 -2.43 5.38 14.27
C ARG A 50 -1.96 4.98 12.88
N GLY A 51 -0.65 5.09 12.60
CA GLY A 51 -0.06 4.65 11.35
C GLY A 51 -0.26 3.15 11.12
N GLY A 52 0.00 2.34 12.15
CA GLY A 52 -0.20 0.89 12.10
C GLY A 52 -1.65 0.50 11.86
N GLU A 53 -2.60 1.11 12.59
CA GLU A 53 -4.04 0.89 12.38
C GLU A 53 -4.48 1.25 10.96
N ARG A 54 -3.99 2.38 10.44
CA ARG A 54 -4.27 2.81 9.07
C ARG A 54 -3.78 1.80 8.03
N THR A 55 -2.53 1.34 8.15
CA THR A 55 -1.97 0.34 7.22
C THR A 55 -2.74 -0.98 7.29
N GLN A 56 -3.15 -1.42 8.49
CA GLN A 56 -3.98 -2.62 8.62
C GLN A 56 -5.35 -2.46 7.95
N ALA A 57 -5.99 -1.30 8.10
CA ALA A 57 -7.25 -0.99 7.45
C ALA A 57 -7.11 -0.96 5.92
N GLU A 58 -6.04 -0.35 5.39
CA GLU A 58 -5.73 -0.32 3.95
C GLU A 58 -5.53 -1.73 3.38
N ILE A 59 -4.79 -2.59 4.07
CA ILE A 59 -4.61 -4.00 3.67
C ILE A 59 -5.94 -4.76 3.70
N ALA A 60 -6.75 -4.58 4.74
CA ALA A 60 -8.05 -5.24 4.86
C ALA A 60 -9.00 -4.81 3.72
N ALA A 61 -9.04 -3.52 3.40
CA ALA A 61 -9.82 -2.99 2.28
C ALA A 61 -9.34 -3.59 0.94
N ALA A 62 -8.04 -3.60 0.67
CA ALA A 62 -7.48 -4.16 -0.57
C ALA A 62 -7.76 -5.67 -0.73
N ARG A 63 -7.75 -6.44 0.37
CA ARG A 63 -8.18 -7.85 0.35
C ARG A 63 -9.66 -8.00 0.01
N GLY A 64 -10.51 -7.14 0.57
CA GLY A 64 -11.94 -7.09 0.24
C GLY A 64 -12.18 -6.78 -1.24
N GLU A 65 -11.48 -5.79 -1.78
CA GLU A 65 -11.55 -5.43 -3.21
C GLU A 65 -11.13 -6.60 -4.10
N LEU A 66 -10.04 -7.31 -3.76
CA LEU A 66 -9.59 -8.46 -4.52
C LEU A 66 -10.63 -9.60 -4.51
N ALA A 67 -11.20 -9.92 -3.34
CA ALA A 67 -12.22 -10.95 -3.24
C ALA A 67 -13.48 -10.60 -4.06
N GLN A 68 -13.91 -9.34 -4.02
CA GLN A 68 -15.03 -8.85 -4.82
C GLN A 68 -14.73 -8.93 -6.32
N ALA A 69 -13.55 -8.48 -6.75
CA ALA A 69 -13.14 -8.56 -8.15
C ALA A 69 -13.10 -10.00 -8.67
N GLN A 70 -12.59 -10.94 -7.85
CA GLN A 70 -12.55 -12.36 -8.18
C GLN A 70 -13.96 -12.95 -8.35
N SER A 71 -14.87 -12.65 -7.43
CA SER A 71 -16.27 -13.09 -7.52
C SER A 71 -16.97 -12.50 -8.75
N ALA A 72 -16.75 -11.22 -9.06
CA ALA A 72 -17.30 -10.58 -10.25
C ALA A 72 -16.74 -11.18 -11.55
N ALA A 73 -15.46 -11.56 -11.57
CA ALA A 73 -14.84 -12.25 -12.70
C ALA A 73 -15.44 -13.65 -12.91
N GLN A 74 -15.64 -14.42 -11.85
CA GLN A 74 -16.31 -15.73 -11.92
C GLN A 74 -17.72 -15.61 -12.50
N LEU A 75 -18.54 -14.68 -11.98
CA LEU A 75 -19.90 -14.47 -12.49
C LEU A 75 -19.90 -14.02 -13.97
N SER A 76 -18.93 -13.19 -14.36
CA SER A 76 -18.80 -12.76 -15.75
C SER A 76 -18.38 -13.90 -16.69
N ASP A 77 -17.53 -14.81 -16.22
CA ASP A 77 -17.14 -16.01 -16.95
C ASP A 77 -18.32 -16.99 -17.11
N GLU A 78 -19.13 -17.18 -16.08
CA GLU A 78 -20.37 -17.97 -16.14
C GLU A 78 -21.38 -17.36 -17.14
N ARG A 79 -21.57 -16.04 -17.09
CA ARG A 79 -22.42 -15.33 -18.05
C ARG A 79 -21.92 -15.49 -19.48
N LEU A 80 -20.60 -15.43 -19.70
CA LEU A 80 -20.01 -15.66 -21.02
C LEU A 80 -20.26 -17.09 -21.51
N ALA A 81 -20.14 -18.09 -20.64
CA ALA A 81 -20.44 -19.48 -21.00
C ALA A 81 -21.90 -19.63 -21.46
N LEU A 82 -22.84 -19.12 -20.68
CA LEU A 82 -24.27 -19.14 -21.02
C LEU A 82 -24.59 -18.39 -22.33
N ALA A 83 -23.96 -17.23 -22.54
CA ALA A 83 -24.15 -16.46 -23.77
C ALA A 83 -23.58 -17.18 -25.00
N ARG A 84 -22.46 -17.91 -24.86
CA ARG A 84 -21.89 -18.76 -25.92
C ARG A 84 -22.83 -19.92 -26.25
N ASP A 85 -23.34 -20.62 -25.25
CA ASP A 85 -24.28 -21.73 -25.46
C ASP A 85 -25.56 -21.26 -26.15
N THR A 86 -26.13 -20.15 -25.68
CA THR A 86 -27.32 -19.53 -26.27
C THR A 86 -27.08 -19.13 -27.73
N GLN A 87 -25.94 -18.50 -28.02
CA GLN A 87 -25.57 -18.10 -29.37
C GLN A 87 -25.41 -19.31 -30.31
N LEU A 88 -24.84 -20.42 -29.84
CA LEU A 88 -24.71 -21.66 -30.61
C LEU A 88 -26.08 -22.29 -30.91
N LEU A 89 -26.96 -22.36 -29.91
CA LEU A 89 -28.32 -22.88 -30.07
C LEU A 89 -29.12 -22.07 -31.09
N LEU A 90 -29.07 -20.74 -31.00
CA LEU A 90 -29.78 -19.86 -31.92
C LEU A 90 -29.16 -19.85 -33.32
N ALA A 91 -27.83 -19.98 -33.46
CA ALA A 91 -27.19 -20.16 -34.75
C ALA A 91 -27.70 -21.44 -35.46
N ARG A 92 -27.89 -22.53 -34.70
CA ARG A 92 -28.45 -23.78 -35.22
C ARG A 92 -29.92 -23.63 -35.61
N ALA A 93 -30.75 -23.04 -34.75
CA ALA A 93 -32.17 -22.78 -35.06
C ALA A 93 -32.32 -21.92 -36.33
N PHE A 94 -31.46 -20.92 -36.51
CA PHE A 94 -31.43 -20.11 -37.73
C PHE A 94 -31.09 -20.94 -38.98
N SER A 95 -30.11 -21.85 -38.90
CA SER A 95 -29.78 -22.74 -40.03
C SER A 95 -30.92 -23.72 -40.39
N LEU A 96 -31.81 -23.98 -39.45
CA LEU A 96 -33.02 -24.80 -39.64
C LEU A 96 -34.22 -23.97 -40.09
N GLY A 97 -34.10 -22.64 -40.17
CA GLY A 97 -35.19 -21.73 -40.55
C GLY A 97 -36.23 -21.49 -39.45
N GLU A 98 -35.94 -21.88 -38.20
CA GLU A 98 -36.88 -21.76 -37.07
C GLU A 98 -36.91 -20.34 -36.46
N ILE A 99 -35.86 -19.55 -36.69
CA ILE A 99 -35.77 -18.15 -36.22
C ILE A 99 -35.29 -17.23 -37.34
N ASP A 100 -35.52 -15.94 -37.16
CA ASP A 100 -35.10 -14.90 -38.09
C ASP A 100 -33.65 -14.43 -37.86
N LEU A 101 -33.11 -13.70 -38.85
CA LEU A 101 -31.76 -13.14 -38.78
C LEU A 101 -31.60 -12.15 -37.60
N PRO A 102 -32.56 -11.24 -37.30
CA PRO A 102 -32.48 -10.37 -36.12
C PRO A 102 -32.29 -11.12 -34.79
N ALA A 103 -33.00 -12.23 -34.56
CA ALA A 103 -32.83 -13.03 -33.34
C ALA A 103 -31.41 -13.61 -33.25
N ARG A 104 -30.86 -14.12 -34.35
CA ARG A 104 -29.48 -14.60 -34.42
C ARG A 104 -28.46 -13.49 -34.10
N LEU A 105 -28.61 -12.31 -34.71
CA LEU A 105 -27.68 -11.20 -34.51
C LEU A 105 -27.71 -10.66 -33.08
N ARG A 106 -28.89 -10.67 -32.43
CA ARG A 106 -29.01 -10.29 -31.02
C ARG A 106 -28.20 -11.22 -30.12
N ALA A 107 -28.29 -12.52 -30.32
CA ALA A 107 -27.51 -13.51 -29.56
C ALA A 107 -26.00 -13.35 -29.77
N GLU A 108 -25.59 -13.02 -31.00
CA GLU A 108 -24.18 -12.76 -31.31
C GLU A 108 -23.65 -11.49 -30.63
N ALA A 109 -24.46 -10.43 -30.59
CA ALA A 109 -24.14 -9.21 -29.84
C ALA A 109 -24.05 -9.48 -28.33
N GLU A 110 -25.02 -10.20 -27.75
CA GLU A 110 -25.01 -10.55 -26.32
C GLU A 110 -23.78 -11.38 -25.93
N ARG A 111 -23.37 -12.36 -26.76
CA ARG A 111 -22.12 -13.10 -26.57
C ARG A 111 -20.90 -12.18 -26.55
N PHE A 112 -20.81 -11.25 -27.51
CA PHE A 112 -19.69 -10.31 -27.58
C PHE A 112 -19.65 -9.35 -26.38
N GLU A 113 -20.80 -8.86 -25.94
CA GLU A 113 -20.89 -8.04 -24.74
C GLU A 113 -20.46 -8.79 -23.49
N ALA A 114 -20.91 -10.04 -23.32
CA ALA A 114 -20.49 -10.90 -22.21
C ALA A 114 -18.98 -11.17 -22.24
N GLU A 115 -18.40 -11.37 -23.42
CA GLU A 115 -16.96 -11.58 -23.58
C GLU A 115 -16.15 -10.36 -23.17
N ARG A 116 -16.57 -9.16 -23.62
CA ARG A 116 -15.96 -7.90 -23.20
C ARG A 116 -16.06 -7.70 -21.69
N ALA A 117 -17.21 -8.04 -21.09
CA ALA A 117 -17.39 -7.95 -19.64
C ALA A 117 -16.45 -8.89 -18.87
N ALA A 118 -16.33 -10.15 -19.31
CA ALA A 118 -15.43 -11.13 -18.72
C ALA A 118 -13.96 -10.69 -18.78
N VAL A 119 -13.49 -10.21 -19.94
CA VAL A 119 -12.12 -9.67 -20.07
C VAL A 119 -11.90 -8.50 -19.12
N ARG A 120 -12.85 -7.56 -19.05
CA ARG A 120 -12.76 -6.41 -18.14
C ARG A 120 -12.71 -6.86 -16.68
N ALA A 121 -13.53 -7.81 -16.27
CA ALA A 121 -13.55 -8.31 -14.90
C ALA A 121 -12.22 -8.98 -14.51
N ARG A 122 -11.58 -9.71 -15.44
CA ARG A 122 -10.25 -10.29 -15.22
C ARG A 122 -9.16 -9.21 -15.07
N LEU A 123 -9.24 -8.12 -15.84
CA LEU A 123 -8.33 -6.98 -15.67
C LEU A 123 -8.49 -6.31 -14.31
N GLU A 124 -9.73 -6.20 -13.80
CA GLU A 124 -9.99 -5.68 -12.46
C GLU A 124 -9.39 -6.56 -11.36
N VAL A 125 -9.39 -7.89 -11.53
CA VAL A 125 -8.67 -8.79 -10.61
C VAL A 125 -7.17 -8.48 -10.60
N GLY A 126 -6.57 -8.26 -11.78
CA GLY A 126 -5.16 -7.84 -11.88
C GLY A 126 -4.88 -6.51 -11.19
N ARG A 127 -5.76 -5.51 -11.38
CA ARG A 127 -5.68 -4.21 -10.70
C ARG A 127 -5.79 -4.36 -9.18
N ALA A 128 -6.77 -5.13 -8.69
CA ALA A 128 -6.96 -5.36 -7.26
C ALA A 128 -5.78 -6.11 -6.63
N THR A 129 -5.16 -7.03 -7.38
CA THR A 129 -3.93 -7.72 -6.96
C THR A 129 -2.77 -6.73 -6.82
N ALA A 130 -2.59 -5.82 -7.77
CA ALA A 130 -1.56 -4.78 -7.70
C ALA A 130 -1.80 -3.83 -6.51
N ASN A 131 -3.05 -3.43 -6.27
CA ASN A 131 -3.43 -2.63 -5.11
C ASN A 131 -3.08 -3.33 -3.78
N LEU A 132 -3.38 -4.63 -3.67
CA LEU A 132 -3.02 -5.41 -2.48
C LEU A 132 -1.51 -5.47 -2.28
N ASN A 133 -0.73 -5.67 -3.33
CA ASN A 133 0.73 -5.65 -3.25
C ASN A 133 1.27 -4.30 -2.77
N GLN A 134 0.73 -3.19 -3.30
CA GLN A 134 1.08 -1.85 -2.84
C GLN A 134 0.75 -1.62 -1.37
N ALA A 135 -0.44 -2.07 -0.92
CA ALA A 135 -0.84 -1.99 0.49
C ALA A 135 0.06 -2.84 1.42
N LEU A 136 0.61 -3.93 0.91
CA LEU A 136 1.59 -4.78 1.61
C LEU A 136 3.03 -4.22 1.55
N GLY A 137 3.26 -3.11 0.83
CA GLY A 137 4.60 -2.55 0.64
C GLY A 137 5.48 -3.33 -0.35
N ILE A 138 4.90 -4.24 -1.13
CA ILE A 138 5.58 -4.96 -2.20
C ILE A 138 5.57 -4.06 -3.44
N LEU A 139 6.63 -3.26 -3.57
CA LEU A 139 6.84 -2.34 -4.69
C LEU A 139 7.63 -3.05 -5.82
N PRO A 140 7.39 -2.68 -7.10
CA PRO A 140 8.06 -3.25 -8.26
C PRO A 140 9.55 -2.89 -8.34
#